data_AF-A0A553EDL3-F1
#
_entry.id   AF-A0A553EDL3-F1
#
_cell.length_a   1.000
_cell.length_b   1.000
_cell.length_c   1.000
_cell.angle_alpha   90.00
_cell.angle_beta   90.00
_cell.angle_gamma   90.00
#
_symmetry.space_group_name_H-M   'P 1'
#
loop_
_entity.id
_entity.type
_entity.pdbx_description
1 polymer ?
#
loop_
_entity_poly.entity_id
_entity_poly.type
_entity_poly.pdbx_seq_one_letter_code
_entity_poly.pdbx_strand_id
1 'polypeptide(L)' 'MKASKPKKSTPKQTKIAQVMHKFKESNLHSGKTNTIVTNPKQAIAIALSEAEELNEKKK' A
#
# COMPACT_ATOMS: atom_id res chain seq x y z
N MET A 1 -5.45 30.00 -17.33
CA MET A 1 -5.78 28.70 -16.66
C MET A 1 -4.47 28.12 -16.13
N LYS A 2 -4.23 28.08 -14.81
CA LYS A 2 -2.98 27.51 -14.27
C LYS A 2 -3.04 25.99 -14.40
N ALA A 3 -2.26 25.43 -15.30
CA ALA A 3 -2.10 23.98 -15.44
C ALA A 3 -1.58 23.41 -14.10
N SER A 4 -2.38 22.58 -13.44
CA SER A 4 -1.94 21.84 -12.26
C SER A 4 -0.90 20.81 -12.70
N LYS A 5 0.36 21.06 -12.34
CA LYS A 5 1.49 20.13 -12.49
C LYS A 5 1.05 18.72 -12.05
N PRO A 6 1.30 17.64 -12.82
CA PRO A 6 0.87 16.31 -12.42
C PRO A 6 1.47 15.99 -11.05
N LYS A 7 0.62 15.74 -10.06
CA LYS A 7 1.06 15.34 -8.71
C LYS A 7 1.74 13.98 -8.87
N LYS A 8 3.08 13.98 -8.87
CA LYS A 8 3.85 12.73 -8.79
C LYS A 8 3.45 12.06 -7.47
N SER A 9 3.00 10.82 -7.55
CA SER A 9 2.67 10.05 -6.36
C SER A 9 3.92 9.90 -5.49
N THR A 10 3.75 10.07 -4.19
CA THR A 10 4.86 9.83 -3.26
C THR A 10 5.19 8.34 -3.24
N PRO A 11 6.42 7.92 -2.90
CA PRO A 11 6.77 6.51 -2.76
C PRO A 11 5.84 5.75 -1.81
N LYS A 12 5.37 6.42 -0.75
CA LYS A 12 4.35 5.90 0.18
C LYS A 12 3.02 5.63 -0.52
N GLN A 13 2.52 6.60 -1.29
CA GLN A 13 1.27 6.45 -2.05
C GLN A 13 1.36 5.30 -3.06
N THR A 14 2.49 5.16 -3.75
CA THR A 14 2.71 4.05 -4.67
C THR A 14 2.69 2.71 -3.95
N LYS A 15 3.31 2.60 -2.76
CA LYS A 15 3.31 1.37 -1.97
C LYS A 15 1.91 1.00 -1.48
N ILE A 16 1.17 1.98 -0.95
CA ILE A 16 -0.22 1.79 -0.54
C ILE A 16 -1.07 1.31 -1.72
N ALA A 17 -0.92 1.94 -2.89
CA ALA A 17 -1.65 1.55 -4.09
C ALA A 17 -1.32 0.11 -4.53
N GLN A 18 -0.05 -0.31 -4.43
CA GLN A 18 0.35 -1.69 -4.74
C GLN A 18 -0.30 -2.71 -3.79
N VAL A 19 -0.30 -2.46 -2.48
CA VAL A 19 -0.92 -3.36 -1.50
C VAL A 19 -2.43 -3.44 -1.72
N MET A 20 -3.07 -2.30 -1.97
CA MET A 20 -4.51 -2.26 -2.26
C MET A 20 -4.86 -2.94 -3.59
N HIS A 21 -3.97 -2.88 -4.58
CA HIS A 21 -4.15 -3.59 -5.84
C HIS A 21 -4.12 -5.11 -5.62
N LYS A 22 -3.14 -5.62 -4.87
CA LYS A 22 -3.07 -7.04 -4.49
C LYS A 22 -4.29 -7.49 -3.69
N PHE A 23 -4.81 -6.63 -2.81
CA PHE A 23 -6.05 -6.90 -2.08
C PHE A 23 -7.25 -7.00 -3.04
N LYS A 24 -7.36 -6.09 -4.01
CA LYS A 24 -8.41 -6.14 -5.05
C LYS A 24 -8.34 -7.43 -5.87
N GLU A 25 -7.14 -7.93 -6.11
CA GLU A 25 -6.90 -9.21 -6.81
C GLU A 25 -7.04 -10.44 -5.91
N SER A 26 -7.42 -10.27 -4.63
CA SER A 26 -7.49 -11.35 -3.63
C SER A 26 -6.17 -12.11 -3.47
N ASN A 27 -5.04 -11.42 -3.66
CA ASN A 27 -3.69 -11.98 -3.58
C ASN A 27 -2.88 -11.43 -2.37
N LEU A 28 -3.50 -10.63 -1.51
CA LEU A 28 -2.86 -10.10 -0.31
C LEU A 28 -2.83 -11.18 0.79
N HIS A 29 -1.65 -11.53 1.31
CA HIS A 29 -1.47 -12.54 2.36
C HIS A 29 -1.20 -11.91 3.72
N SER A 30 -1.68 -12.55 4.79
CA SER A 30 -1.50 -12.07 6.17
C SER A 30 -0.26 -12.69 6.82
N GLY A 31 0.81 -11.91 6.95
CA GLY A 31 1.98 -12.25 7.77
C GLY A 31 2.65 -13.56 7.35
N LYS A 32 2.94 -14.43 8.32
CA LYS A 32 3.61 -15.74 8.10
C LYS A 32 2.67 -16.86 7.68
N THR A 33 1.36 -16.60 7.67
CA THR A 33 0.35 -17.58 7.26
C THR A 33 -0.01 -17.37 5.79
N ASN A 34 -0.25 -18.45 5.03
CA ASN A 34 -0.73 -18.36 3.64
C ASN A 34 -2.23 -17.99 3.54
N THR A 35 -2.75 -17.26 4.54
CA THR A 35 -4.15 -16.85 4.59
C THR A 35 -4.34 -15.57 3.80
N ILE A 36 -5.28 -15.59 2.86
CA ILE A 36 -5.67 -14.41 2.09
C ILE A 36 -6.40 -13.41 2.99
N VAL A 37 -5.99 -12.15 2.93
CA VAL A 37 -6.64 -11.03 3.61
C VAL A 37 -7.93 -10.73 2.88
N THR A 38 -9.06 -10.94 3.55
CA THR A 38 -10.40 -10.62 3.03
C THR A 38 -10.98 -9.35 3.64
N ASN A 39 -10.48 -8.94 4.81
CA ASN A 39 -10.96 -7.77 5.52
C ASN A 39 -10.29 -6.48 4.98
N PRO A 40 -11.05 -5.51 4.43
CA PRO A 40 -10.49 -4.25 3.93
C PRO A 40 -9.74 -3.44 4.99
N LYS A 41 -10.21 -3.46 6.25
CA LYS A 41 -9.54 -2.73 7.34
C LYS A 41 -8.14 -3.29 7.61
N GLN A 42 -8.00 -4.61 7.54
CA GLN A 42 -6.72 -5.29 7.70
C GLN A 42 -5.79 -4.97 6.52
N ALA A 43 -6.32 -4.95 5.30
CA ALA A 43 -5.54 -4.59 4.12
C ALA A 43 -4.98 -3.16 4.22
N ILE A 44 -5.80 -2.20 4.67
CA ILE A 44 -5.38 -0.81 4.90
C ILE A 44 -4.28 -0.72 5.95
N ALA A 45 -4.41 -1.46 7.06
CA ALA A 45 -3.38 -1.49 8.11
C ALA A 45 -2.03 -1.99 7.55
N ILE A 46 -2.03 -3.07 6.77
CA ILE A 46 -0.83 -3.62 6.12
C ILE A 46 -0.22 -2.59 5.16
N ALA A 47 -1.05 -1.92 4.35
CA ALA A 47 -0.60 -0.92 3.40
C ALA A 47 0.09 0.28 4.07
N LEU A 48 -0.43 0.73 5.22
CA LEU A 48 0.17 1.81 5.99
C LEU A 48 1.50 1.37 6.61
N SER A 49 1.54 0.20 7.25
CA SER A 49 2.78 -0.33 7.83
C SER A 49 3.88 -0.54 6.78
N GLU A 50 3.55 -1.11 5.61
CA GLU A 50 4.51 -1.27 4.51
C GLU A 50 5.03 0.07 3.96
N ALA A 51 4.18 1.10 3.95
CA ALA A 51 4.56 2.43 3.50
C ALA A 51 5.45 3.17 4.52
N GLU A 52 5.29 2.90 5.81
CA GLU A 52 6.13 3.43 6.88
C GLU A 52 7.50 2.76 6.92
N GLU A 53 7.57 1.43 6.80
CA GLU A 53 8.83 0.68 6.71
C GLU A 53 9.71 1.16 5.54
N LEU A 54 9.08 1.55 4.42
CA LEU A 54 9.76 2.12 3.25
C LEU A 54 10.45 3.47 3.57
N ASN A 55 9.96 4.20 4.57
CA ASN A 55 10.54 5.45 5.02
C ASN A 55 11.69 5.23 6.01
N GLU A 56 11.58 4.22 6.87
CA GLU A 56 12.65 3.81 7.79
C GLU A 56 13.88 3.29 7.05
N LYS A 57 13.68 2.50 5.99
CA LYS A 57 14.78 2.01 5.12
C LYS A 57 15.51 3.11 4.34
N LYS A 58 14.95 4.32 4.28
CA LYS A 58 15.55 5.48 3.61
C LYS A 58 16.27 6.43 4.57
N LYS A 59 16.27 6.12 5.86
CA LYS A 59 16.95 6.88 6.90
C LYS A 59 18.35 6.28 7.14
#